data_AF-A0AAV8QYE6-F1
#
_entry.id   AF-A0AAV8QYE6-F1
#
_cell.length_a   1.000
_cell.length_b   1.000
_cell.length_c   1.000
_cell.angle_alpha   90.00
_cell.angle_beta   90.00
_cell.angle_gamma   90.00
#
_symmetry.space_group_name_H-M   'P 1'
#
loop_
_entity.id
_entity.type
_entity.pdbx_description
1 polymer ?
#
loop_
_entity_poly.entity_id
_entity_poly.type
_entity_poly.pdbx_seq_one_letter_code
_entity_poly.pdbx_strand_id
1 'polypeptide(L)'
;MSASPPQPTTTDPTVPAPTSPPQPDQESLPVAAAVAPVPDQKVADDAEEAKKEEDNGGVEAEEEEEAECGFCLFMKGGGCKDAFIAWEKCVDDAEKSQEDIVDRCSEVTGLLRKCMDAHADYYEPILRAEQALVDAAADAAASSDDPDPQEEKTGKDS
;
A
#
# COMPACT_ATOMS: atom_id res chain seq x y z
N MET A 1 3.08 -72.53 -1.60
CA MET A 1 2.40 -71.55 -0.74
C MET A 1 2.91 -70.15 -1.07
N SER A 2 2.23 -69.46 -1.99
CA SER A 2 2.54 -68.07 -2.35
C SER A 2 1.69 -67.14 -1.49
N ALA A 3 2.33 -66.23 -0.76
CA ALA A 3 1.66 -65.13 -0.06
C ALA A 3 1.84 -63.86 -0.89
N SER A 4 0.74 -63.30 -1.40
CA SER A 4 0.70 -61.94 -1.96
C SER A 4 0.75 -60.91 -0.82
N PRO A 5 1.40 -59.75 -1.01
CA PRO A 5 1.32 -58.64 -0.08
C PRO A 5 -0.08 -57.97 -0.15
N PRO A 6 -0.58 -57.38 0.96
CA PRO A 6 -1.83 -56.65 0.95
C PRO A 6 -1.68 -55.31 0.20
N GLN A 7 -2.69 -54.95 -0.58
CA GLN A 7 -2.77 -53.68 -1.31
C GLN A 7 -3.10 -52.54 -0.34
N PRO A 8 -2.59 -51.31 -0.56
CA PRO A 8 -2.99 -50.15 0.23
C PRO A 8 -4.46 -49.79 -0.06
N THR A 9 -5.25 -49.69 1.01
CA THR A 9 -6.61 -49.14 0.96
C THR A 9 -6.52 -47.65 0.64
N THR A 10 -7.05 -47.24 -0.51
CA THR A 10 -7.24 -45.83 -0.85
C THR A 10 -8.37 -45.29 0.02
N THR A 11 -8.02 -44.46 1.00
CA THR A 11 -9.00 -43.70 1.79
C THR A 11 -9.14 -42.36 1.09
N ASP A 12 -10.29 -42.15 0.46
CA ASP A 12 -10.72 -40.91 -0.17
C ASP A 12 -10.93 -39.84 0.91
N PRO A 13 -10.17 -38.72 0.92
CA PRO A 13 -10.55 -37.58 1.73
C PRO A 13 -11.61 -36.79 0.95
N THR A 14 -12.87 -36.92 1.38
CA THR A 14 -13.97 -36.02 1.05
C THR A 14 -13.49 -34.57 1.08
N VAL A 15 -13.40 -33.97 -0.10
CA VAL A 15 -13.12 -32.54 -0.29
C VAL A 15 -14.35 -31.75 0.20
N PRO A 16 -14.26 -30.89 1.23
CA PRO A 16 -15.33 -29.95 1.50
C PRO A 16 -15.34 -28.89 0.38
N ALA A 17 -16.53 -28.66 -0.19
CA ALA A 17 -16.76 -27.63 -1.19
C ALA A 17 -16.37 -26.23 -0.67
N PRO A 18 -15.88 -25.31 -1.53
CA PRO A 18 -15.64 -23.94 -1.13
C PRO A 18 -16.98 -23.21 -0.93
N THR A 19 -17.22 -22.77 0.29
CA THR A 19 -18.31 -21.84 0.62
C THR A 19 -17.97 -20.48 0.03
N SER A 20 -18.72 -20.02 -0.99
CA SER A 20 -18.61 -18.67 -1.53
C SER A 20 -18.90 -17.60 -0.46
N PRO A 21 -18.20 -16.45 -0.46
CA PRO A 21 -18.56 -15.32 0.39
C PRO A 21 -19.91 -14.72 -0.05
N PRO A 22 -20.71 -14.15 0.87
CA PRO A 22 -21.93 -13.43 0.50
C PRO A 22 -21.57 -12.18 -0.33
N GLN A 23 -22.19 -12.04 -1.51
CA GLN A 23 -22.16 -10.80 -2.28
C GLN A 23 -22.85 -9.68 -1.47
N PRO A 24 -22.29 -8.46 -1.38
CA PRO A 24 -23.04 -7.32 -0.90
C PRO A 24 -24.16 -6.99 -1.91
N ASP A 25 -25.37 -6.89 -1.37
CA ASP A 25 -26.58 -6.48 -2.08
C ASP A 25 -26.36 -5.13 -2.77
N GLN A 26 -26.62 -5.12 -4.08
CA GLN A 26 -26.71 -3.91 -4.89
C GLN A 26 -28.04 -3.24 -4.59
N GLU A 27 -28.11 -2.57 -3.45
CA GLU A 27 -29.27 -1.78 -3.09
C GLU A 27 -29.31 -0.53 -3.99
N SER A 28 -30.35 -0.50 -4.81
CA SER A 28 -30.54 0.47 -5.88
C SER A 28 -30.76 1.87 -5.34
N LEU A 29 -29.94 2.84 -5.76
CA LEU A 29 -30.20 4.27 -5.57
C LEU A 29 -31.31 4.72 -6.54
N PRO A 30 -32.49 5.18 -6.07
CA PRO A 30 -33.43 5.85 -6.95
C PRO A 30 -32.99 7.30 -7.17
N VAL A 31 -32.71 7.63 -8.43
CA VAL A 31 -32.64 9.00 -8.93
C VAL A 31 -34.01 9.67 -8.77
N ALA A 32 -34.09 10.73 -7.98
CA ALA A 32 -35.21 11.65 -8.04
C ALA A 32 -34.78 13.05 -7.61
N ALA A 33 -34.80 13.92 -8.60
CA ALA A 33 -34.62 15.36 -8.55
C ALA A 33 -35.38 16.05 -7.40
N ALA A 34 -34.69 16.98 -6.73
CA ALA A 34 -35.31 18.15 -6.14
C ALA A 34 -34.29 19.30 -6.13
N VAL A 35 -34.12 19.94 -7.30
CA VAL A 35 -33.65 21.32 -7.33
C VAL A 35 -34.88 22.19 -7.06
N ALA A 36 -34.86 22.93 -5.95
CA ALA A 36 -35.79 24.02 -5.71
C ALA A 36 -34.99 25.22 -5.20
N PRO A 37 -35.31 26.44 -5.68
CA PRO A 37 -34.38 27.55 -5.74
C PRO A 37 -34.20 28.27 -4.40
N VAL A 38 -32.97 28.74 -4.18
CA VAL A 38 -32.62 29.76 -3.19
C VAL A 38 -33.25 31.10 -3.57
N PRO A 39 -33.99 31.78 -2.68
CA PRO A 39 -34.27 33.20 -2.84
C PRO A 39 -33.21 34.02 -2.09
N ASP A 40 -32.41 34.74 -2.87
CA ASP A 40 -31.68 35.94 -2.44
C ASP A 40 -32.69 37.02 -2.07
N GLN A 41 -32.70 37.55 -0.83
CA GLN A 41 -33.03 38.95 -0.50
C GLN A 41 -32.48 39.37 0.88
N LYS A 42 -31.34 40.07 0.84
CA LYS A 42 -30.92 41.30 1.55
C LYS A 42 -31.95 42.02 2.47
N VAL A 43 -31.61 42.32 3.75
CA VAL A 43 -31.35 43.68 4.34
C VAL A 43 -31.26 43.71 5.90
N ALA A 44 -30.32 44.55 6.40
CA ALA A 44 -30.30 45.39 7.63
C ALA A 44 -30.39 44.74 9.03
N ASP A 45 -29.36 44.84 9.90
CA ASP A 45 -28.84 45.98 10.70
C ASP A 45 -29.47 46.02 12.11
N ASP A 46 -28.67 45.77 13.16
CA ASP A 46 -28.43 46.70 14.29
C ASP A 46 -27.74 46.00 15.49
N ALA A 47 -26.87 46.75 16.17
CA ALA A 47 -26.04 46.42 17.33
C ALA A 47 -26.88 46.22 18.63
N GLU A 48 -26.42 45.72 19.79
CA GLU A 48 -25.26 46.09 20.61
C GLU A 48 -25.13 45.15 21.85
N GLU A 49 -23.87 44.90 22.25
CA GLU A 49 -23.23 44.50 23.53
C GLU A 49 -23.96 43.82 24.73
N ALA A 50 -23.29 42.82 25.37
CA ALA A 50 -22.35 43.07 26.49
C ALA A 50 -21.83 41.81 27.25
N LYS A 51 -20.49 41.76 27.40
CA LYS A 51 -19.64 41.39 28.57
C LYS A 51 -19.28 39.94 28.98
N LYS A 52 -17.93 39.77 29.06
CA LYS A 52 -17.03 39.09 30.04
C LYS A 52 -17.11 37.56 30.19
N GLU A 53 -16.08 36.84 29.74
CA GLU A 53 -14.80 36.47 30.41
C GLU A 53 -14.90 35.16 31.20
N GLU A 54 -14.10 34.16 30.81
CA GLU A 54 -13.11 33.42 31.61
C GLU A 54 -12.96 31.96 31.13
N ASP A 55 -11.69 31.58 30.98
CA ASP A 55 -11.13 30.28 31.33
C ASP A 55 -11.78 29.01 30.75
N ASN A 56 -11.12 28.42 29.75
CA ASN A 56 -10.58 27.08 30.00
C ASN A 56 -9.39 26.80 29.08
N GLY A 57 -8.19 26.86 29.66
CA GLY A 57 -7.06 26.14 29.13
C GLY A 57 -7.39 24.65 29.13
N GLY A 58 -7.52 24.10 27.93
CA GLY A 58 -7.53 22.68 27.68
C GLY A 58 -6.70 22.45 26.43
N VAL A 59 -5.40 22.31 26.62
CA VAL A 59 -4.58 21.50 25.70
C VAL A 59 -5.11 20.08 25.91
N GLU A 60 -6.26 19.79 25.32
CA GLU A 60 -6.65 18.43 25.05
C GLU A 60 -5.72 18.04 23.92
N ALA A 61 -4.78 17.17 24.28
CA ALA A 61 -3.90 16.50 23.36
C ALA A 61 -4.73 16.16 22.12
N GLU A 62 -4.28 16.66 20.97
CA GLU A 62 -4.51 15.92 19.74
C GLU A 62 -3.91 14.54 20.02
N GLU A 63 -4.77 13.63 20.47
CA GLU A 63 -4.63 12.21 20.22
C GLU A 63 -4.60 12.15 18.71
N GLU A 64 -3.39 12.33 18.18
CA GLU A 64 -3.04 12.16 16.80
C GLU A 64 -3.43 10.71 16.54
N GLU A 65 -4.67 10.52 16.09
CA GLU A 65 -5.19 9.25 15.66
C GLU A 65 -4.29 8.89 14.49
N GLU A 66 -3.21 8.17 14.82
CA GLU A 66 -2.11 7.83 13.94
C GLU A 66 -2.75 6.97 12.85
N ALA A 67 -3.21 7.62 11.78
CA ALA A 67 -4.04 6.99 10.78
C ALA A 67 -3.23 5.86 10.19
N GLU A 68 -3.57 4.62 10.57
CA GLU A 68 -2.75 3.47 10.22
C GLU A 68 -2.69 3.38 8.70
N CYS A 69 -1.48 3.55 8.16
CA CYS A 69 -1.27 3.56 6.72
C CYS A 69 -1.89 2.29 6.10
N GLY A 70 -2.76 2.45 5.10
CA GLY A 70 -3.47 1.33 4.49
C GLY A 70 -2.56 0.22 3.95
N PHE A 71 -1.33 0.58 3.55
CA PHE A 71 -0.30 -0.38 3.19
C PHE A 71 0.20 -1.18 4.40
N CYS A 72 0.48 -0.52 5.53
CA CYS A 72 0.89 -1.20 6.76
C CYS A 72 -0.18 -2.17 7.25
N LEU A 73 -1.45 -1.76 7.20
CA LEU A 73 -2.60 -2.63 7.49
C LEU A 73 -2.62 -3.88 6.60
N PHE A 74 -2.47 -3.69 5.29
CA PHE A 74 -2.42 -4.79 4.34
C PHE A 74 -1.23 -5.73 4.61
N MET A 75 -0.03 -5.19 4.80
CA MET A 75 1.17 -5.99 5.04
C MET A 75 1.06 -6.81 6.34
N LYS A 76 0.52 -6.20 7.41
CA LYS A 76 0.28 -6.86 8.70
C LYS A 76 -0.91 -7.82 8.69
N GLY A 77 -1.78 -7.77 7.67
CA GLY A 77 -2.93 -8.65 7.50
C GLY A 77 -2.61 -9.99 6.83
N GLY A 78 -1.43 -10.11 6.18
CA GLY A 78 -1.05 -11.31 5.44
C GLY A 78 -0.05 -12.22 6.17
N GLY A 79 0.37 -13.29 5.47
CA GLY A 79 1.30 -14.31 6.00
C GLY A 79 2.71 -13.80 6.29
N CYS A 80 3.08 -12.61 5.80
CA CYS A 80 4.40 -12.01 5.97
C CYS A 80 4.46 -10.93 7.06
N LYS A 81 3.46 -10.85 7.94
CA LYS A 81 3.41 -9.88 9.04
C LYS A 81 4.72 -9.77 9.82
N ASP A 82 5.29 -10.89 10.25
CA ASP A 82 6.51 -10.88 11.08
C ASP A 82 7.73 -10.37 10.30
N ALA A 83 7.85 -10.73 9.03
CA ALA A 83 8.89 -10.21 8.15
C ALA A 83 8.73 -8.71 7.91
N PHE A 84 7.48 -8.23 7.79
CA PHE A 84 7.19 -6.81 7.63
C PHE A 84 7.54 -6.01 8.88
N ILE A 85 7.17 -6.50 10.08
CA ILE A 85 7.53 -5.83 11.35
C ILE A 85 9.06 -5.79 11.53
N ALA A 86 9.77 -6.84 11.13
CA ALA A 86 11.24 -6.84 11.16
C ALA A 86 11.85 -5.79 10.21
N TRP A 87 11.25 -5.62 9.03
CA TRP A 87 11.62 -4.57 8.09
C TRP A 87 11.30 -3.17 8.64
N GLU A 88 10.09 -2.93 9.18
CA GLU A 88 9.71 -1.65 9.80
C GLU A 88 10.69 -1.25 10.91
N LYS A 89 11.09 -2.21 11.77
CA LYS A 89 12.10 -1.96 12.80
C LYS A 89 13.47 -1.59 12.23
N CYS A 90 13.89 -2.26 11.16
CA CYS A 90 15.15 -1.92 10.52
C CYS A 90 15.12 -0.50 9.93
N VAL A 91 14.00 -0.13 9.28
CA VAL A 91 13.80 1.22 8.72
C VAL A 91 13.86 2.26 9.83
N ASP A 92 13.10 2.07 10.90
CA ASP A 92 13.06 2.96 12.07
C ASP A 92 14.45 3.11 12.73
N ASP A 93 15.21 2.02 12.89
CA ASP A 93 16.58 2.06 13.40
C ASP A 93 17.55 2.79 12.46
N ALA A 94 17.40 2.60 11.13
CA ALA A 94 18.21 3.28 10.12
C ALA A 94 17.91 4.79 10.09
N GLU A 95 16.64 5.19 10.19
CA GLU A 95 16.22 6.59 10.26
C GLU A 95 16.79 7.28 11.51
N LYS A 96 16.70 6.62 12.68
CA LYS A 96 17.29 7.11 13.94
C LYS A 96 18.80 7.27 13.84
N SER A 97 19.46 6.39 13.10
CA SER A 97 20.91 6.39 12.91
C SER A 97 21.35 7.26 11.72
N GLN A 98 20.40 7.83 10.95
CA GLN A 98 20.63 8.55 9.69
C GLN A 98 21.46 7.72 8.68
N GLU A 99 21.27 6.40 8.67
CA GLU A 99 21.86 5.49 7.71
C GLU A 99 20.96 5.35 6.47
N ASP A 100 21.55 5.02 5.32
CA ASP A 100 20.76 4.73 4.13
C ASP A 100 19.96 3.43 4.34
N ILE A 101 18.64 3.52 4.24
CA ILE A 101 17.72 2.40 4.48
C ILE A 101 17.93 1.28 3.46
N VAL A 102 18.25 1.61 2.20
CA VAL A 102 18.41 0.63 1.14
C VAL A 102 19.62 -0.25 1.42
N ASP A 103 20.76 0.36 1.77
CA ASP A 103 21.96 -0.37 2.16
C ASP A 103 21.75 -1.14 3.47
N ARG A 104 21.26 -0.45 4.52
CA ARG A 104 21.15 -0.98 5.88
C ARG A 104 20.14 -2.13 5.98
N CYS A 105 19.01 -2.01 5.30
CA CYS A 105 17.89 -2.93 5.38
C CYS A 105 17.74 -3.83 4.15
N SER A 106 18.74 -3.85 3.25
CA SER A 106 18.75 -4.69 2.04
C SER A 106 18.43 -6.16 2.33
N GLU A 107 19.06 -6.74 3.36
CA GLU A 107 18.87 -8.16 3.71
C GLU A 107 17.44 -8.43 4.19
N VAL A 108 16.92 -7.62 5.13
CA VAL A 108 15.57 -7.81 5.66
C VAL A 108 14.49 -7.50 4.62
N THR A 109 14.75 -6.52 3.74
CA THR A 109 13.90 -6.23 2.58
C THR A 109 13.86 -7.43 1.62
N GLY A 110 15.00 -8.07 1.38
CA GLY A 110 15.09 -9.28 0.57
C GLY A 110 14.35 -10.47 1.20
N LEU A 111 14.35 -10.60 2.53
CA LEU A 111 13.57 -11.62 3.23
C LEU A 111 12.06 -11.34 3.16
N LEU A 112 11.65 -10.09 3.35
CA LEU A 112 10.26 -9.66 3.20
C LEU A 112 9.76 -9.96 1.79
N ARG A 113 10.53 -9.58 0.77
CA ARG A 113 10.18 -9.83 -0.64
C ARG A 113 10.01 -11.32 -0.92
N LYS A 114 10.97 -12.16 -0.50
CA LYS A 114 10.88 -13.62 -0.65
C LYS A 114 9.63 -14.19 0.03
N CYS A 115 9.26 -13.67 1.19
CA CYS A 115 8.02 -14.06 1.85
C CYS A 115 6.81 -13.69 0.99
N MET A 116 6.75 -12.44 0.49
CA MET A 116 5.64 -11.98 -0.34
C MET A 116 5.51 -12.82 -1.62
N ASP A 117 6.62 -13.15 -2.29
CA ASP A 117 6.62 -14.03 -3.47
C ASP A 117 6.11 -15.46 -3.12
N ALA A 118 6.42 -15.98 -1.94
CA ALA A 118 5.90 -17.27 -1.47
C ALA A 118 4.41 -17.25 -1.10
N HIS A 119 3.87 -16.06 -0.81
CA HIS A 119 2.47 -15.80 -0.48
C HIS A 119 1.80 -14.93 -1.55
N ALA A 120 2.17 -15.14 -2.81
CA ALA A 120 1.77 -14.26 -3.92
C ALA A 120 0.25 -14.17 -4.12
N ASP A 121 -0.53 -15.17 -3.69
CA ASP A 121 -2.00 -15.13 -3.76
C ASP A 121 -2.59 -13.98 -2.94
N TYR A 122 -1.99 -13.67 -1.79
CA TYR A 122 -2.38 -12.52 -0.96
C TYR A 122 -1.72 -11.23 -1.47
N TYR A 123 -0.42 -11.26 -1.77
CA TYR A 123 0.38 -10.07 -2.08
C TYR A 123 0.38 -9.66 -3.57
N GLU A 124 -0.38 -10.33 -4.43
CA GLU A 124 -0.45 -10.10 -5.89
C GLU A 124 -0.55 -8.63 -6.30
N PRO A 125 -1.40 -7.79 -5.67
CA PRO A 125 -1.56 -6.41 -6.09
C PRO A 125 -0.28 -5.59 -5.95
N ILE A 126 0.51 -5.86 -4.90
CA ILE A 126 1.79 -5.18 -4.67
C ILE A 126 2.83 -5.73 -5.64
N LEU A 127 2.95 -7.06 -5.74
CA LEU A 127 3.95 -7.70 -6.60
C LEU A 127 3.79 -7.29 -8.06
N ARG A 128 2.55 -7.13 -8.54
CA ARG A 128 2.28 -6.62 -9.89
C ARG A 128 2.72 -5.17 -10.05
N ALA A 129 2.40 -4.31 -9.08
CA ALA A 129 2.80 -2.90 -9.12
C ALA A 129 4.33 -2.76 -9.14
N GLU A 130 5.04 -3.53 -8.31
CA GLU A 130 6.50 -3.56 -8.30
C GLU A 130 7.06 -4.02 -9.65
N GLN A 131 6.52 -5.09 -10.23
CA GLN A 131 6.96 -5.59 -11.52
C GLN A 131 6.75 -4.58 -12.65
N ALA A 132 5.64 -3.84 -12.64
CA ALA A 132 5.37 -2.79 -13.63
C ALA A 132 6.39 -1.64 -13.55
N LEU A 133 6.81 -1.27 -12.34
CA LEU A 133 7.85 -0.25 -12.15
C LEU A 133 9.22 -0.73 -12.66
N VAL A 134 9.57 -2.00 -12.41
CA VAL A 134 10.81 -2.60 -12.91
C VAL A 134 10.83 -2.65 -14.44
N ASP A 135 9.71 -3.05 -15.05
CA ASP A 135 9.58 -3.11 -16.51
C ASP A 135 9.68 -1.71 -17.15
N ALA A 136 9.00 -0.72 -16.58
CA ALA A 136 9.09 0.66 -17.04
C ALA A 136 10.51 1.24 -16.91
N ALA A 137 11.23 0.91 -15.84
CA ALA A 137 12.63 1.32 -15.68
C ALA A 137 13.55 0.65 -16.71
N ALA A 138 13.32 -0.62 -17.02
CA ALA A 138 14.08 -1.34 -18.04
C ALA A 138 13.84 -0.76 -19.45
N ASP A 139 12.60 -0.44 -19.81
CA ASP A 139 12.25 0.20 -21.08
C ASP A 139 12.87 1.60 -21.22
N ALA A 140 12.80 2.41 -20.15
CA ALA A 140 13.42 3.74 -20.13
C ALA A 140 14.94 3.68 -20.29
N ALA A 141 15.59 2.70 -19.66
CA ALA A 141 17.03 2.48 -19.82
C ALA A 141 17.37 2.06 -21.25
N ALA A 142 16.57 1.20 -21.88
CA ALA A 142 16.77 0.75 -23.25
C ALA A 142 16.57 1.87 -24.29
N SER A 143 15.64 2.81 -24.07
CA SER A 143 15.42 3.95 -24.97
C SER A 143 16.45 5.08 -24.82
N SER A 144 17.22 5.12 -23.73
CA SER A 144 18.18 6.21 -23.46
C SER A 144 19.60 5.93 -24.00
N ASP A 145 19.85 4.74 -24.54
CA ASP A 145 21.12 4.34 -25.17
C ASP A 145 21.13 4.72 -26.67
N ASP A 146 21.12 6.03 -26.97
CA ASP A 146 21.42 6.54 -28.32
C ASP A 146 22.95 6.69 -28.45
N PRO A 147 23.61 6.05 -29.43
CA PRO A 147 25.05 6.16 -29.60
C PRO A 147 25.42 7.57 -30.11
N ASP A 148 26.01 8.37 -29.22
CA ASP A 148 26.67 9.66 -29.52
C ASP A 148 27.46 9.60 -30.84
N PRO A 149 27.00 10.29 -31.90
CA PRO A 149 27.80 10.46 -33.11
C PRO A 149 28.91 11.48 -32.86
N GLN A 150 30.03 10.99 -32.32
CA GLN A 150 31.40 11.40 -32.60
C GLN A 150 31.67 12.90 -32.83
N GLU A 151 32.34 13.51 -31.84
CA GLU A 151 33.49 14.40 -32.03
C GLU A 151 33.73 14.95 -33.46
N GLU A 152 33.16 16.12 -33.78
CA GLU A 152 33.65 16.96 -34.87
C GLU A 152 34.70 17.95 -34.35
N LYS A 153 35.93 17.43 -34.18
CA LYS A 153 37.20 18.08 -34.55
C LYS A 153 37.39 19.52 -34.06
N THR A 154 37.72 19.65 -32.78
CA THR A 154 38.66 20.69 -32.32
C THR A 154 40.05 20.42 -32.91
N GLY A 155 40.30 20.95 -34.10
CA GLY A 155 41.61 21.03 -34.73
C GLY A 155 41.97 22.48 -35.03
N LYS A 156 42.27 23.25 -33.97
CA LYS A 156 42.97 24.53 -34.08
C LYS A 156 44.33 24.38 -33.38
N ASP A 157 45.40 24.23 -34.16
CA ASP A 157 46.69 24.92 -33.98
C ASP A 157 47.68 24.57 -35.12
N SER A 158 48.49 25.57 -35.51
CA SER A 158 49.68 25.57 -36.41
C SER A 158 49.47 25.75 -37.92
#